data_AF-A0A950X8K9-F1
#
_entry.id   AF-A0A950X8K9-F1
#
_cell.length_a   1.000
_cell.length_b   1.000
_cell.length_c   1.000
_cell.angle_alpha   90.00
_cell.angle_beta   90.00
_cell.angle_gamma   90.00
#
_symmetry.space_group_name_H-M   'P 1'
#
loop_
_entity.id
_entity.type
_entity.pdbx_description
1 polymer ?
#
loop_
_entity_poly.entity_id
_entity_poly.type
_entity_poly.pdbx_seq_one_letter_code
_entity_poly.pdbx_strand_id
1 'polypeptide(L)' 'MGIKIDRIILRQIRMPLVHFFETSFGRTEQRDIILVEVFADDISGWGEVTAGENPFYNEEWTGSVWP' A
#
# COMPACT_ATOMS: atom_id res chain seq x y z
N MET A 1 -6.66 2.93 28.99
CA MET A 1 -7.70 2.93 27.95
C MET A 1 -7.01 2.54 26.65
N GLY A 2 -7.51 1.51 25.96
CA GLY A 2 -6.87 0.98 24.75
C GLY A 2 -7.91 0.72 23.67
N ILE A 3 -7.50 0.77 22.41
CA ILE A 3 -8.33 0.42 21.26
C ILE A 3 -8.32 -1.11 21.13
N LYS A 4 -9.50 -1.72 21.07
CA LYS A 4 -9.65 -3.13 20.71
C LYS A 4 -9.88 -3.22 19.20
N ILE A 5 -9.05 -3.98 18.50
CA ILE A 5 -9.20 -4.21 17.06
C ILE A 5 -10.09 -5.43 16.85
N ASP A 6 -11.17 -5.27 16.09
CA ASP A 6 -12.12 -6.35 15.80
C ASP A 6 -11.82 -7.03 14.46
N ARG A 7 -11.32 -6.27 13.48
CA ARG A 7 -11.00 -6.79 12.14
C ARG A 7 -9.94 -5.93 11.46
N ILE A 8 -9.10 -6.57 10.66
CA ILE A 8 -8.21 -5.90 9.71
C ILE A 8 -8.50 -6.47 8.32
N ILE A 9 -8.66 -5.59 7.34
CA ILE A 9 -8.76 -5.95 5.92
C ILE A 9 -7.58 -5.33 5.20
N LEU A 10 -6.82 -6.16 4.50
CA LEU A 10 -5.79 -5.72 3.58
C LEU A 10 -6.31 -5.84 2.14
N ARG A 11 -6.15 -4.78 1.34
CA ARG A 11 -6.56 -4.74 -0.06
C ARG A 11 -5.36 -4.40 -0.91
N GLN A 12 -4.98 -5.30 -1.79
CA GLN A 12 -4.05 -4.98 -2.87
C GLN A 12 -4.84 -4.41 -4.05
N ILE A 13 -4.50 -3.19 -4.45
CA ILE A 13 -5.09 -2.53 -5.62
C ILE A 13 -4.00 -2.21 -6.64
N ARG A 14 -4.41 -2.19 -7.90
CA ARG A 14 -3.58 -1.82 -9.03
C ARG A 14 -4.18 -0.59 -9.69
N MET A 15 -3.44 0.52 -9.68
CA MET A 15 -3.93 1.80 -10.18
C MET A 15 -3.02 2.33 -11.29
N PRO A 16 -3.51 2.39 -12.55
CA PRO A 16 -2.76 3.01 -13.64
C PRO A 16 -2.49 4.49 -13.34
N LEU A 17 -1.27 4.94 -13.62
CA LEU A 17 -0.92 6.35 -13.52
C LEU A 17 -1.46 7.09 -14.75
N VAL A 18 -1.95 8.32 -14.56
CA VAL A 18 -2.37 9.19 -15.67
C VAL A 18 -1.19 9.50 -16.60
N HIS A 19 0.00 9.71 -16.01
CA HIS A 19 1.27 9.82 -16.71
C HIS A 19 2.27 8.89 -16.04
N PHE A 20 3.04 8.15 -16.84
CA PHE A 20 4.08 7.31 -16.30
C PHE A 20 5.13 8.15 -15.54
N PHE A 21 5.73 7.55 -14.52
CA PHE A 21 6.83 8.13 -13.78
C PHE A 21 8.13 7.44 -14.19
N GLU A 22 9.17 8.21 -14.52
CA GLU A 22 10.43 7.66 -15.03
C GLU A 22 11.62 8.23 -14.25
N THR A 23 12.50 7.32 -13.84
CA THR A 23 13.76 7.62 -13.16
C THR A 23 14.89 6.86 -13.84
N SER A 24 16.13 7.02 -13.38
CA SER A 24 17.26 6.19 -13.84
C SER A 24 17.08 4.69 -13.56
N PHE A 25 16.18 4.31 -12.65
CA PHE A 25 15.89 2.91 -12.31
C PHE A 25 14.82 2.28 -13.20
N GLY A 26 14.12 3.07 -14.01
CA GLY A 26 13.09 2.59 -14.93
C GLY A 26 11.81 3.40 -14.88
N ARG A 27 10.78 2.84 -15.51
CA ARG A 27 9.47 3.46 -15.71
C ARG A 27 8.39 2.73 -14.91
N THR A 28 7.59 3.49 -14.18
CA THR A 28 6.39 3.02 -13.50
C THR A 28 5.16 3.53 -14.24
N GLU A 29 4.32 2.60 -14.70
CA GLU A 29 3.05 2.91 -15.41
C GLU A 29 1.82 2.67 -14.53
N GLN A 30 1.97 1.87 -13.47
CA GLN A 30 0.91 1.49 -12.55
C GLN A 30 1.46 1.39 -11.14
N ARG A 31 0.67 1.78 -10.15
CA ARG A 31 0.95 1.57 -8.74
C ARG A 31 0.38 0.25 -8.24
N ASP A 32 1.17 -0.50 -7.46
CA ASP A 32 0.73 -1.65 -6.67
C ASP A 32 0.67 -1.23 -5.19
N ILE A 33 -0.55 -1.05 -4.68
CA ILE A 33 -0.81 -0.37 -3.40
C ILE A 33 -1.53 -1.33 -2.46
N ILE A 34 -1.08 -1.38 -1.21
CA ILE A 34 -1.81 -2.06 -0.13
C ILE A 34 -2.52 -1.01 0.72
N LEU A 35 -3.85 -1.12 0.78
CA LEU A 35 -4.68 -0.36 1.72
C LEU A 35 -5.00 -1.24 2.93
N VAL A 36 -4.83 -0.65 4.11
CA VAL A 36 -5.16 -1.26 5.40
C VAL A 36 -6.41 -0.59 5.93
N GLU A 37 -7.46 -1.38 6.15
CA GLU A 37 -8.64 -0.92 6.89
C GLU A 37 -8.71 -1.67 8.21
N VAL A 38 -8.74 -0.93 9.31
CA VAL A 38 -8.84 -1.45 10.67
C VAL A 38 -10.19 -1.06 11.25
N PHE A 39 -10.91 -2.04 11.77
CA PHE A 39 -12.19 -1.84 12.43
C PHE A 39 -12.01 -1.94 13.96
N ALA A 40 -12.64 -1.00 14.66
CA ALA A 40 -12.78 -1.01 16.11
C ALA A 40 -14.16 -0.44 16.45
N ASP A 41 -14.97 -1.20 17.19
CA ASP A 41 -16.37 -0.85 17.45
C ASP A 41 -17.13 -0.60 16.12
N ASP A 42 -17.76 0.57 15.97
CA ASP A 42 -18.59 0.95 14.82
C ASP A 42 -17.84 1.82 13.80
N ILE A 43 -16.52 1.99 13.96
CA ILE A 43 -15.69 2.84 13.11
C ILE A 43 -14.64 2.03 12.34
N SER A 44 -14.23 2.55 11.18
CA SER A 44 -13.04 2.07 10.47
C SER A 44 -12.03 3.18 10.23
N GLY A 45 -10.75 2.85 10.41
CA GLY A 45 -9.59 3.69 10.11
C GLY A 45 -8.82 3.13 8.92
N TRP A 46 -8.25 4.02 8.11
CA TRP A 46 -7.55 3.67 6.89
C TRP A 46 -6.08 4.07 6.95
N GLY A 47 -5.23 3.21 6.39
CA GLY A 47 -3.81 3.48 6.15
C GLY A 47 -3.39 2.99 4.77
N GLU A 48 -2.36 3.60 4.23
CA GLU A 48 -1.76 3.22 2.95
C GLU A 48 -0.29 2.84 3.17
N VAL A 49 0.13 1.72 2.56
CA VAL A 49 1.55 1.39 2.43
C VAL A 49 2.11 2.12 1.23
N THR A 50 3.03 3.05 1.48
CA THR A 50 3.59 3.94 0.44
C THR A 50 4.80 3.35 -0.29
N ALA A 51 5.25 2.15 0.10
CA ALA A 51 6.35 1.46 -0.56
C ALA A 51 6.07 1.30 -2.07
N GLY A 52 7.13 1.38 -2.87
CA GLY A 52 7.04 1.19 -4.31
C GLY A 52 6.96 -0.29 -4.68
N GLU A 53 6.77 -0.55 -5.97
CA GLU A 53 6.72 -1.91 -6.53
C GLU A 53 8.07 -2.61 -6.44
N ASN A 54 9.15 -1.82 -6.41
CA ASN A 54 10.53 -2.27 -6.34
C ASN A 54 11.31 -1.37 -5.34
N PRO A 55 12.42 -1.88 -4.76
CA PRO A 55 13.19 -1.17 -3.73
C PRO A 55 14.13 -0.11 -4.34
N PHE A 56 13.58 0.85 -5.08
CA PHE A 56 14.36 1.89 -5.76
C PHE A 56 14.51 3.18 -4.96
N TYR A 57 13.56 3.48 -4.07
CA TYR A 57 13.64 4.62 -3.16
C TYR A 57 14.29 4.22 -1.83
N ASN A 58 13.78 3.15 -1.23
CA ASN A 58 14.30 2.50 -0.02
C ASN A 58 14.33 0.98 -0.24
N GLU A 59 14.80 0.23 0.76
CA GLU A 59 14.86 -1.23 0.76
C GLU A 59 13.48 -1.93 0.80
N GLU A 60 12.41 -1.20 1.15
CA GLU A 60 11.05 -1.71 1.24
C GLU A 60 10.35 -1.72 -0.12
N TRP A 61 9.63 -2.80 -0.45
CA TRP A 61 8.78 -2.87 -1.66
C TRP A 61 7.52 -3.72 -1.45
N THR A 62 6.43 -3.37 -2.13
CA THR A 62 5.11 -3.99 -1.97
C THR A 62 5.12 -5.51 -2.15
N GLY A 63 5.89 -6.01 -3.12
CA GLY A 63 5.96 -7.45 -3.41
C GLY A 63 6.66 -8.31 -2.35
N SER A 64 7.35 -7.72 -1.37
CA SER A 64 7.98 -8.47 -0.28
C SER A 64 7.01 -8.87 0.84
N VAL A 65 5.91 -8.14 0.98
CA VAL A 65 5.00 -8.22 2.13
C VAL A 65 3.63 -8.82 1.78
N TRP A 66 3.38 -9.05 0.49
CA TRP A 66 2.13 -9.62 -0.02
C TRP A 66 2.37 -11.02 -0.61
N PRO A 67 1.76 -12.09 -0.07
CA PRO A 67 1.94 -13.47 -0.56
C PRO A 67 1.30 -13.73 -1.92
#